data_AF-A0A5E4LKU6-F1
#
_entry.id   AF-A0A5E4LKU6-F1
#
_cell.length_a   1.000
_cell.length_b   1.000
_cell.length_c   1.000
_cell.angle_alpha   90.00
_cell.angle_beta   90.00
_cell.angle_gamma   90.00
#
_symmetry.space_group_name_H-M   'P 1'
#
loop_
_entity.id
_entity.type
_entity.pdbx_description
1 polymer ?
#
loop_
_entity_poly.entity_id
_entity_poly.type
_entity_poly.pdbx_seq_one_letter_code
_entity_poly.pdbx_strand_id
1 'polypeptide(L)'
;MSRLFLIAAASALSCGLVFAGLRAPLLFQMSPIDSLLLSIVLSVFIEALVVFYYYRGKPPVKILATVLVANLASAPLIWFLFTDYGRVFSDAVVGAQDMMALLLSLSFATLLEGTVLYFANRELIDIRTALKLGLLMNAASAFAGELLLLLLMGMY
;
A
#
# COMPACT_ATOMS: atom_id res chain seq x y z
N MET A 1 19.80 -10.24 19.46
CA MET A 1 18.38 -9.84 19.43
C MET A 1 17.91 -9.85 18.00
N SER A 2 17.03 -10.80 17.72
CA SER A 2 16.44 -11.20 16.44
C SER A 2 15.69 -10.03 15.79
N ARG A 3 16.19 -9.37 14.74
CA ARG A 3 16.11 -9.74 13.30
C ARG A 3 14.75 -10.21 12.76
N LEU A 4 13.78 -10.53 13.62
CA LEU A 4 12.38 -10.82 13.28
C LEU A 4 11.48 -9.59 13.39
N PHE A 5 12.07 -8.47 13.84
CA PHE A 5 11.45 -7.15 13.78
C PHE A 5 11.50 -6.51 12.37
N LEU A 6 12.24 -7.15 11.44
CA LEU A 6 12.40 -6.85 10.00
C LEU A 6 11.17 -7.15 9.13
N ILE A 7 10.05 -7.59 9.73
CA ILE A 7 8.79 -7.95 9.05
C ILE A 7 8.01 -6.67 8.76
N ALA A 8 8.70 -5.84 7.99
CA ALA A 8 8.49 -4.46 7.67
C ALA A 8 7.78 -4.31 6.31
N ALA A 9 7.00 -5.30 5.90
CA ALA A 9 6.17 -5.25 4.72
C ALA A 9 4.76 -4.78 5.09
N ALA A 10 4.56 -3.47 5.27
CA ALA A 10 3.18 -2.95 5.12
C ALA A 10 2.86 -2.91 3.59
N SER A 11 1.79 -2.36 3.03
CA SER A 11 1.40 -2.75 1.65
C SER A 11 0.50 -1.69 1.02
N ALA A 12 0.88 -0.80 0.10
CA ALA A 12 1.94 -0.81 -0.88
C ALA A 12 2.81 0.49 -0.81
N LEU A 13 2.26 1.64 -0.41
CA LEU A 13 3.07 2.77 0.10
C LEU A 13 3.37 2.64 1.58
N SER A 14 2.44 2.05 2.31
CA SER A 14 2.73 1.41 3.58
C SER A 14 3.84 0.35 3.40
N CYS A 15 3.95 -0.35 2.25
CA CYS A 15 5.04 -1.33 2.03
C CYS A 15 6.41 -0.75 2.14
N GLY A 16 6.76 0.14 1.23
CA GLY A 16 8.13 0.55 1.24
C GLY A 16 8.43 1.68 2.24
N LEU A 17 7.46 2.42 2.79
CA LEU A 17 7.75 3.32 3.93
C LEU A 17 7.93 2.60 5.25
N VAL A 18 7.29 1.46 5.48
CA VAL A 18 7.55 0.65 6.66
C VAL A 18 8.87 -0.11 6.49
N PHE A 19 9.24 -0.55 5.27
CA PHE A 19 10.59 -1.03 5.04
C PHE A 19 11.64 0.08 5.19
N ALA A 20 11.36 1.30 4.71
CA ALA A 20 12.19 2.50 4.96
C ALA A 20 12.37 2.74 6.44
N GLY A 21 11.27 2.54 7.18
CA GLY A 21 11.14 2.33 8.62
C GLY A 21 12.33 1.68 9.26
N LEU A 22 12.74 0.60 8.61
CA LEU A 22 13.53 -0.46 9.19
C LEU A 22 14.97 -0.53 8.70
N ARG A 23 15.35 0.38 7.81
CA ARG A 23 16.74 0.54 7.34
C ARG A 23 17.24 1.98 7.43
N ALA A 24 16.37 2.96 7.64
CA ALA A 24 16.74 4.32 8.01
C ALA A 24 16.56 4.52 9.53
N PRO A 25 17.62 4.83 10.30
CA PRO A 25 17.53 5.10 11.74
C PRO A 25 16.47 6.15 12.14
N LEU A 26 16.06 7.01 11.20
CA LEU A 26 15.05 8.05 11.38
C LEU A 26 13.61 7.53 11.52
N LEU A 27 13.22 6.46 10.83
CA LEU A 27 11.83 6.00 10.86
C LEU A 27 11.54 5.01 12.00
N PHE A 28 12.56 4.38 12.58
CA PHE A 28 12.46 3.64 13.84
C PHE A 28 12.14 4.53 15.06
N GLN A 29 12.24 5.85 14.93
CA GLN A 29 11.83 6.80 15.97
C GLN A 29 10.36 7.22 15.84
N MET A 30 9.69 6.90 14.74
CA MET A 30 8.28 7.24 14.56
C MET A 30 7.39 6.26 15.31
N SER A 31 6.31 6.76 15.93
CA SER A 31 5.33 5.88 16.53
C SER A 31 4.59 5.07 15.45
N PRO A 32 4.03 3.88 15.77
CA PRO A 32 3.22 3.11 14.82
C PRO A 32 2.04 3.89 14.23
N ILE A 33 1.53 4.89 14.97
CA ILE A 33 0.46 5.77 14.52
C ILE A 33 0.98 6.76 13.47
N ASP A 34 2.15 7.35 13.69
CA ASP A 34 2.75 8.30 12.74
C ASP A 34 3.12 7.62 11.42
N SER A 35 3.62 6.37 11.48
CA SER A 35 3.94 5.59 10.27
C SER A 35 2.68 5.19 9.49
N LEU A 36 1.59 4.85 10.19
CA LEU A 36 0.28 4.62 9.58
C LEU A 36 -0.23 5.90 8.89
N LEU A 37 -0.22 7.05 9.59
CA LEU A 37 -0.67 8.32 9.04
C LEU A 37 0.13 8.75 7.80
N LEU A 38 1.46 8.66 7.87
CA LEU A 38 2.33 8.97 6.73
C LEU A 38 2.03 8.06 5.53
N SER A 39 1.83 6.76 5.79
CA SER A 39 1.49 5.81 4.74
C SER A 39 0.16 6.11 4.07
N ILE A 40 -0.86 6.54 4.84
CA ILE A 40 -2.16 6.94 4.33
C ILE A 40 -2.02 8.18 3.44
N VAL A 41 -1.35 9.22 3.92
CA VAL A 41 -1.18 10.48 3.18
C VAL A 41 -0.49 10.22 1.84
N LEU A 42 0.59 9.44 1.86
CA LEU A 42 1.33 9.17 0.64
C LEU A 42 0.58 8.24 -0.31
N SER A 43 -0.10 7.21 0.22
CA SER A 43 -0.97 6.32 -0.56
C SER A 43 -2.06 7.11 -1.28
N VAL A 44 -2.80 7.94 -0.55
CA VAL A 44 -3.83 8.85 -1.09
C VAL A 44 -3.25 9.75 -2.20
N PHE A 45 -2.09 10.36 -1.97
CA PHE A 45 -1.47 11.25 -2.94
C PHE A 45 -1.11 10.52 -4.24
N ILE A 46 -0.48 9.34 -4.12
CA ILE A 46 0.01 8.58 -5.28
C ILE A 46 -1.14 7.96 -6.06
N GLU A 47 -2.17 7.47 -5.39
CA GLU A 47 -3.34 6.93 -6.06
C GLU A 47 -4.15 8.01 -6.77
N ALA A 48 -4.29 9.18 -6.15
CA ALA A 48 -4.87 10.33 -6.84
C ALA A 48 -4.08 10.65 -8.12
N LEU A 49 -2.74 10.69 -8.07
CA LEU A 49 -1.90 10.90 -9.25
C LEU A 49 -2.09 9.81 -10.31
N VAL A 50 -2.18 8.53 -9.92
CA VAL A 50 -2.44 7.42 -10.85
C VAL A 50 -3.79 7.58 -11.53
N VAL A 51 -4.84 7.94 -10.78
CA VAL A 51 -6.18 8.18 -11.32
C VAL A 51 -6.18 9.37 -12.29
N PHE A 52 -5.53 10.48 -11.90
CA PHE A 52 -5.38 11.64 -12.77
C PHE A 52 -4.64 11.26 -14.06
N TYR A 53 -3.54 10.52 -13.96
CA TYR A 53 -2.78 10.06 -15.12
C TYR A 53 -3.61 9.12 -16.02
N TYR A 54 -4.31 8.16 -15.42
CA TYR A 54 -5.15 7.19 -16.14
C TYR A 54 -6.23 7.88 -16.98
N TYR A 55 -6.88 8.90 -16.41
CA TYR A 55 -7.90 9.70 -17.09
C TYR A 55 -7.35 10.95 -17.81
N ARG A 56 -6.03 11.01 -18.07
CA ARG A 56 -5.37 12.09 -18.80
C ARG A 56 -5.70 13.50 -18.25
N GLY A 57 -5.75 13.62 -16.92
CA GLY A 57 -5.98 14.86 -16.19
C GLY A 57 -7.45 15.18 -15.90
N LYS A 58 -8.41 14.38 -16.36
CA LYS A 58 -9.85 14.65 -16.21
C LYS A 58 -10.62 13.47 -15.61
N PRO A 59 -10.27 12.99 -14.41
CA PRO A 59 -10.99 11.91 -13.78
C PRO A 59 -12.42 12.35 -13.42
N PRO A 60 -13.43 11.48 -13.59
CA PRO A 60 -14.75 11.73 -13.03
C PRO A 60 -14.65 11.93 -11.51
N VAL A 61 -15.25 13.00 -10.99
CA VAL A 61 -15.18 13.36 -9.56
C VAL A 61 -15.61 12.19 -8.66
N LYS A 62 -16.64 11.44 -9.08
CA LYS A 62 -17.14 10.27 -8.35
C LYS A 62 -16.11 9.14 -8.22
N ILE A 63 -15.33 8.88 -9.27
CA ILE A 63 -14.26 7.89 -9.28
C ILE A 63 -13.15 8.34 -8.33
N LEU A 64 -12.70 9.60 -8.45
CA LEU A 64 -11.67 10.14 -7.57
C LEU A 64 -12.10 10.07 -6.09
N ALA A 65 -13.33 10.50 -5.77
CA ALA A 65 -13.87 10.42 -4.41
C ALA A 65 -13.93 8.98 -3.90
N THR A 66 -14.34 8.03 -4.75
CA THR A 66 -14.39 6.61 -4.38
C THR A 66 -13.00 6.07 -4.10
N VAL A 67 -11.99 6.40 -4.91
CA VAL A 67 -10.60 5.98 -4.68
C VAL A 67 -10.10 6.51 -3.34
N LEU A 68 -10.32 7.78 -3.04
CA LEU A 68 -9.91 8.38 -1.77
C LEU A 68 -10.56 7.67 -0.56
N VAL A 69 -11.86 7.40 -0.64
CA VAL A 69 -12.59 6.70 0.44
C VAL A 69 -12.15 5.24 0.55
N ALA A 70 -11.98 4.56 -0.58
CA ALA A 70 -11.53 3.17 -0.62
C ALA A 70 -10.13 3.04 0.00
N ASN A 71 -9.21 3.96 -0.31
CA ASN A 71 -7.86 3.97 0.22
C ASN A 71 -7.82 4.24 1.73
N LEU A 72 -8.59 5.25 2.19
CA LEU A 72 -8.69 5.58 3.62
C LEU A 72 -9.24 4.41 4.45
N ALA A 73 -10.08 3.56 3.85
CA ALA A 73 -10.62 2.37 4.50
C ALA A 73 -9.70 1.14 4.35
N SER A 74 -9.08 0.96 3.18
CA SER A 74 -8.24 -0.19 2.86
C SER A 74 -6.92 -0.15 3.62
N ALA A 75 -6.28 1.01 3.74
CA ALA A 75 -5.00 1.17 4.42
C ALA A 75 -5.00 0.66 5.88
N PRO A 76 -5.92 1.09 6.78
CA PRO A 76 -5.98 0.55 8.13
C PRO A 76 -6.40 -0.92 8.13
N LEU A 77 -7.31 -1.34 7.24
CA LEU A 77 -7.74 -2.74 7.16
C LEU A 77 -6.58 -3.68 6.80
N ILE A 78 -5.82 -3.35 5.76
CA ILE A 78 -4.63 -4.09 5.32
C ILE A 78 -3.59 -4.07 6.43
N TRP A 79 -3.38 -2.92 7.07
CA TRP A 79 -2.47 -2.80 8.20
C TRP A 79 -2.85 -3.76 9.33
N PHE A 80 -4.10 -3.78 9.78
CA PHE A 80 -4.54 -4.72 10.83
C PHE A 80 -4.46 -6.19 10.40
N LEU A 81 -4.90 -6.53 9.20
CA LEU A 81 -4.94 -7.91 8.71
C LEU A 81 -3.55 -8.52 8.51
N PHE A 82 -2.61 -7.75 7.98
CA PHE A 82 -1.29 -8.27 7.60
C PHE A 82 -0.20 -8.01 8.66
N THR A 83 -0.38 -7.05 9.56
CA THR A 83 0.56 -6.84 10.68
C THR A 83 0.49 -7.97 11.71
N ASP A 84 -0.71 -8.45 12.05
CA ASP A 84 -0.84 -9.61 12.96
C ASP A 84 -0.52 -10.94 12.27
N TYR A 85 -0.74 -11.05 10.95
CA TYR A 85 -0.28 -12.21 10.18
C TYR A 85 1.24 -12.35 10.19
N GLY A 86 1.98 -11.24 10.16
CA GLY A 86 3.45 -11.22 10.27
C GLY A 86 3.99 -11.78 11.60
N ARG A 87 3.20 -11.77 12.67
CA ARG A 87 3.57 -12.34 13.98
C ARG A 87 3.47 -13.86 14.05
N VAL A 88 2.59 -14.49 13.25
CA VAL A 88 2.31 -15.93 13.32
C VAL A 88 3.36 -16.76 12.58
N PHE A 89 4.08 -16.17 11.62
CA PHE A 89 5.03 -16.86 10.75
C PHE A 89 6.51 -16.54 11.05
N SER A 90 6.82 -15.93 12.20
CA SER A 90 8.18 -15.43 12.51
C SER A 90 9.25 -16.52 12.60
N ASP A 91 8.89 -17.78 12.77
CA ASP A 91 9.88 -18.82 13.08
C ASP A 91 9.95 -19.85 11.94
N ALA A 92 10.68 -19.56 10.84
CA ALA A 92 11.64 -20.50 10.20
C ALA A 92 12.15 -20.19 8.77
N VAL A 93 11.59 -19.31 7.92
CA VAL A 93 12.06 -19.17 6.50
C VAL A 93 12.01 -17.72 5.98
N VAL A 94 13.04 -16.94 6.30
CA VAL A 94 13.11 -15.47 6.20
C VAL A 94 13.40 -14.94 4.77
N GLY A 95 12.53 -15.21 3.80
CA GLY A 95 12.62 -14.50 2.51
C GLY A 95 11.58 -14.88 1.47
N ALA A 96 11.28 -16.18 1.34
CA ALA A 96 10.17 -16.63 0.49
C ALA A 96 8.80 -16.23 1.07
N GLN A 97 8.71 -16.15 2.40
CA GLN A 97 7.50 -15.79 3.14
C GLN A 97 7.20 -14.28 3.04
N ASP A 98 8.23 -13.43 2.99
CA ASP A 98 8.07 -11.98 2.86
C ASP A 98 7.55 -11.58 1.47
N MET A 99 8.10 -12.20 0.43
CA MET A 99 7.60 -12.03 -0.94
C MET A 99 6.14 -12.49 -1.06
N MET A 100 5.78 -13.60 -0.40
CA MET A 100 4.41 -14.11 -0.41
C MET A 100 3.46 -13.14 0.33
N ALA A 101 3.85 -12.62 1.48
CA ALA A 101 3.05 -11.63 2.22
C ALA A 101 2.84 -10.34 1.41
N LEU A 102 3.86 -9.88 0.69
CA LEU A 102 3.75 -8.75 -0.24
C LEU A 102 2.76 -9.05 -1.37
N LEU A 103 2.90 -10.20 -2.04
CA LEU A 103 2.02 -10.57 -3.14
C LEU A 103 0.57 -10.75 -2.68
N LEU A 104 0.35 -11.36 -1.51
CA LEU A 104 -0.98 -11.55 -0.92
C LEU A 104 -1.61 -10.22 -0.53
N SER A 105 -0.87 -9.32 0.11
CA SER A 105 -1.38 -8.00 0.50
C SER A 105 -1.68 -7.13 -0.71
N LEU A 106 -0.80 -7.12 -1.74
CA LEU A 106 -1.05 -6.43 -3.01
C LEU A 106 -2.29 -6.97 -3.72
N SER A 107 -2.43 -8.29 -3.78
CA SER A 107 -3.59 -8.95 -4.41
C SER A 107 -4.87 -8.65 -3.64
N PHE A 108 -4.83 -8.71 -2.32
CA PHE A 108 -5.97 -8.39 -1.46
C PHE A 108 -6.39 -6.92 -1.62
N ALA A 109 -5.44 -5.99 -1.56
CA ALA A 109 -5.70 -4.56 -1.75
C ALA A 109 -6.29 -4.26 -3.14
N THR A 110 -5.69 -4.85 -4.19
CA THR A 110 -6.18 -4.73 -5.57
C THR A 110 -7.62 -5.23 -5.72
N LEU A 111 -7.93 -6.39 -5.14
CA LEU A 111 -9.27 -6.97 -5.19
C LEU A 111 -10.27 -6.13 -4.39
N LEU A 112 -9.89 -5.71 -3.18
CA LEU A 112 -10.73 -4.90 -2.31
C LEU A 112 -11.07 -3.56 -2.96
N GLU A 113 -10.05 -2.79 -3.33
CA GLU A 113 -10.22 -1.46 -3.91
C GLU A 113 -10.87 -1.52 -5.29
N GLY A 114 -10.46 -2.46 -6.14
CA GLY A 114 -11.08 -2.65 -7.45
C GLY A 114 -12.56 -3.04 -7.34
N THR A 115 -12.94 -3.84 -6.34
CA THR A 115 -14.34 -4.21 -6.08
C THR A 115 -15.15 -3.02 -5.57
N VAL A 116 -14.64 -2.29 -4.58
CA VAL A 116 -15.28 -1.07 -4.05
C VAL A 116 -15.48 -0.05 -5.17
N LEU A 117 -14.44 0.16 -5.99
CA LEU A 117 -14.46 1.09 -7.10
C LEU A 117 -15.52 0.72 -8.14
N TYR A 118 -15.60 -0.57 -8.51
CA TYR A 118 -16.62 -1.06 -9.44
C TYR A 118 -18.04 -0.88 -8.90
N PHE A 119 -18.33 -1.35 -7.68
CA PHE A 119 -19.70 -1.29 -7.16
C PHE A 119 -20.19 0.14 -6.94
N ALA A 120 -19.30 1.06 -6.54
CA ALA A 120 -19.64 2.46 -6.36
C ALA A 120 -19.78 3.24 -7.69
N ASN A 121 -19.16 2.78 -8.78
CA ASN A 121 -19.10 3.48 -10.07
C ASN A 121 -19.49 2.60 -11.27
N ARG A 122 -20.39 1.62 -11.07
CA ARG A 122 -20.78 0.62 -12.09
C ARG A 122 -21.35 1.24 -13.37
N GLU A 123 -21.86 2.47 -13.29
CA GLU A 123 -22.37 3.24 -14.42
C GLU A 123 -21.26 3.99 -15.19
N LEU A 124 -20.07 4.13 -14.63
CA LEU A 124 -18.93 4.86 -15.23
C LEU A 124 -17.82 3.93 -15.72
N ILE A 125 -17.62 2.78 -15.06
CA ILE A 125 -16.52 1.86 -15.35
C ILE A 125 -16.99 0.41 -15.30
N ASP A 126 -16.39 -0.43 -16.15
CA ASP A 126 -16.55 -1.87 -16.09
C ASP A 126 -15.58 -2.50 -15.07
N ILE A 127 -15.87 -3.73 -14.64
CA ILE A 127 -15.07 -4.45 -13.64
C ILE A 127 -13.61 -4.63 -14.06
N ARG A 128 -13.31 -4.80 -15.36
CA ARG A 128 -11.93 -4.98 -15.82
C ARG A 128 -11.14 -3.69 -15.66
N THR A 129 -11.76 -2.55 -16.00
CA THR A 129 -11.19 -1.22 -15.78
C THR A 129 -10.99 -0.94 -14.30
N ALA A 130 -11.97 -1.27 -13.45
CA ALA A 130 -11.86 -1.08 -12.01
C ALA A 130 -10.70 -1.88 -11.38
N LEU A 131 -10.59 -3.17 -11.72
CA LEU A 131 -9.49 -4.03 -11.27
C LEU A 131 -8.14 -3.58 -11.82
N LYS A 132 -8.09 -3.14 -13.09
CA LYS A 132 -6.86 -2.59 -13.69
C LYS A 132 -6.42 -1.32 -12.95
N LEU A 133 -7.35 -0.43 -12.64
CA LEU A 133 -7.03 0.79 -11.90
C LEU A 133 -6.58 0.48 -10.47
N GLY A 134 -7.28 -0.45 -9.78
CA GLY A 134 -6.86 -0.98 -8.48
C GLY A 134 -5.44 -1.52 -8.51
N LEU A 135 -5.10 -2.34 -9.51
CA LEU A 135 -3.76 -2.89 -9.65
C LEU A 135 -2.71 -1.79 -9.89
N LEU A 136 -3.00 -0.81 -10.75
CA LEU A 136 -2.08 0.29 -11.04
C LEU A 136 -1.83 1.17 -9.81
N MET A 137 -2.88 1.47 -9.05
CA MET A 137 -2.81 2.24 -7.79
C MET A 137 -1.94 1.52 -6.78
N ASN A 138 -2.25 0.25 -6.49
CA ASN A 138 -1.51 -0.55 -5.53
C ASN A 138 -0.06 -0.81 -5.98
N ALA A 139 0.18 -1.07 -7.26
CA ALA A 139 1.53 -1.28 -7.78
C ALA A 139 2.38 0.00 -7.75
N ALA A 140 1.79 1.15 -8.09
CA ALA A 140 2.47 2.44 -7.99
C ALA A 140 2.82 2.77 -6.54
N SER A 141 1.88 2.49 -5.63
CA SER A 141 2.11 2.60 -4.20
C SER A 141 3.25 1.67 -3.76
N ALA A 142 3.27 0.40 -4.16
CA ALA A 142 4.35 -0.55 -3.86
C ALA A 142 5.72 0.00 -4.26
N PHE A 143 5.80 0.44 -5.52
CA PHE A 143 7.03 0.93 -6.11
C PHE A 143 7.52 2.22 -5.46
N ALA A 144 6.62 3.18 -5.21
CA ALA A 144 6.98 4.45 -4.60
C ALA A 144 7.43 4.29 -3.14
N GLY A 145 6.78 3.39 -2.40
CA GLY A 145 7.27 2.99 -1.09
C GLY A 145 8.71 2.48 -1.20
N GLU A 146 8.96 1.49 -2.05
CA GLU A 146 10.27 0.82 -2.14
C GLU A 146 11.37 1.81 -2.56
N LEU A 147 11.05 2.71 -3.49
CA LEU A 147 11.95 3.78 -3.90
C LEU A 147 12.29 4.72 -2.73
N LEU A 148 11.28 5.10 -1.93
CA LEU A 148 11.50 5.96 -0.77
C LEU A 148 12.38 5.30 0.29
N LEU A 149 12.20 3.99 0.51
CA LEU A 149 13.13 3.18 1.30
C LEU A 149 14.55 3.25 0.75
N LEU A 150 14.74 2.96 -0.52
CA LEU A 150 16.07 2.92 -1.13
C LEU A 150 16.78 4.27 -1.01
N LEU A 151 16.05 5.37 -1.23
CA LEU A 151 16.56 6.73 -1.06
C LEU A 151 16.95 6.98 0.40
N LEU A 152 16.10 6.61 1.35
CA LEU A 152 16.38 6.81 2.77
C LEU A 152 17.55 5.96 3.25
N MET A 153 17.77 4.77 2.70
CA MET A 153 18.95 3.95 3.00
C MET A 153 20.24 4.47 2.38
N GLY A 154 20.21 4.90 1.12
CA GLY A 154 21.40 5.35 0.41
C GLY A 154 21.95 6.70 0.90
N MET A 155 21.19 7.40 1.74
CA MET A 155 21.63 8.60 2.45
C MET A 155 22.41 8.31 3.74
N TYR A 156 22.52 7.05 4.16
CA TYR A 156 23.30 6.57 5.31
C TYR A 156 24.43 5.63 4.88
#